data_AF-A0AAN4Z7L7-F1
#
_entry.id   AF-A0AAN4Z7L7-F1
#
_cell.length_a   1.000
_cell.length_b   1.000
_cell.length_c   1.000
_cell.angle_alpha   90.00
_cell.angle_beta   90.00
_cell.angle_gamma   90.00
#
_symmetry.space_group_name_H-M   'P 1'
#
loop_
_entity.id
_entity.type
_entity.pdbx_description
1 polymer ?
#
loop_
_entity_poly.entity_id
_entity_poly.type
_entity_poly.pdbx_seq_one_letter_code
_entity_poly.pdbx_strand_id
1 'polypeptide(L)'
;TVSIPPYYSGRKGEEGETRDDWETAKHYCNFQKTTVALNRDKDVPQGTPLCLTVYYDLEAERDYVKIFSGDAKEPEKQQLVVSLTGRDVSGSTFELPDALGSIVFSSDEKNVFDGFHAKI
;
A
#
# COMPACT_ATOMS: atom_id res chain seq x y z
N THR A 1 -5.51 -7.62 5.00
CA THR A 1 -5.48 -6.24 4.48
C THR A 1 -4.37 -5.46 5.16
N VAL A 2 -3.87 -4.40 4.52
CA VAL A 2 -2.92 -3.43 5.08
C VAL A 2 -3.47 -2.04 4.86
N SER A 3 -3.42 -1.17 5.87
CA SER A 3 -3.93 0.20 5.80
C SER A 3 -2.96 1.17 6.46
N ILE A 4 -2.62 2.25 5.76
CA ILE A 4 -1.77 3.33 6.24
C ILE A 4 -2.42 4.65 5.83
N PRO A 5 -2.98 5.44 6.76
CA PRO A 5 -3.17 5.14 8.18
C PRO A 5 -4.15 3.96 8.42
N PRO A 6 -4.19 3.36 9.64
CA PRO A 6 -4.92 2.11 9.89
C PRO A 6 -6.44 2.18 9.63
N TYR A 7 -7.02 3.38 9.61
CA TYR A 7 -8.44 3.62 9.38
C TYR A 7 -8.77 3.91 7.90
N TYR A 8 -7.77 4.04 7.03
CA TYR A 8 -8.02 4.19 5.60
C TYR A 8 -8.45 2.85 5.00
N SER A 9 -9.64 2.83 4.40
CA SER A 9 -10.25 1.62 3.84
C SER A 9 -10.20 1.56 2.31
N GLY A 10 -9.51 2.50 1.66
CA GLY A 10 -9.68 2.75 0.23
C GLY A 10 -11.04 3.41 -0.08
N ARG A 11 -11.38 3.47 -1.36
CA ARG A 11 -12.64 4.06 -1.85
C ARG A 11 -13.86 3.36 -1.28
N LYS A 12 -14.83 4.14 -0.79
CA LYS A 12 -16.20 3.71 -0.47
C LYS A 12 -17.14 4.30 -1.52
N GLY A 13 -17.67 3.47 -2.43
CA GLY A 13 -18.60 3.89 -3.50
C GLY A 13 -18.52 2.99 -4.72
N GLU A 14 -19.48 3.13 -5.64
CA GLU A 14 -19.50 2.38 -6.90
C GLU A 14 -18.47 2.91 -7.91
N GLU A 15 -18.05 2.09 -8.86
CA GLU A 15 -17.14 2.49 -9.95
C GLU A 15 -17.72 3.69 -10.73
N GLY A 16 -16.95 4.78 -10.90
CA GLY A 16 -17.41 6.01 -11.57
C GLY A 16 -17.92 7.14 -10.65
N GLU A 17 -18.26 6.87 -9.39
CA GLU A 17 -18.56 7.93 -8.40
C GLU A 17 -17.28 8.65 -7.91
N THR A 18 -17.09 9.91 -8.29
CA THR A 18 -16.16 10.83 -7.65
C THR A 18 -16.76 11.29 -6.32
N ARG A 19 -16.85 10.40 -5.33
CA ARG A 19 -17.29 10.81 -3.99
C ARG A 19 -16.24 11.74 -3.38
N ASP A 20 -16.54 13.04 -3.41
CA ASP A 20 -15.91 14.13 -2.65
C ASP A 20 -16.32 14.11 -1.16
N ASP A 21 -17.13 13.14 -0.74
CA ASP A 21 -17.61 12.95 0.62
C ASP A 21 -16.71 11.98 1.42
N TRP A 22 -15.41 12.23 1.37
CA TRP A 22 -14.42 11.64 2.27
C TRP A 22 -14.59 12.21 3.68
N GLU A 23 -15.63 11.77 4.39
CA GLU A 23 -15.75 11.93 5.85
C GLU A 23 -14.75 11.02 6.60
N THR A 24 -13.47 11.10 6.25
CA THR A 24 -12.38 10.71 7.14
C THR A 24 -11.43 11.88 7.25
N ALA A 25 -11.69 12.76 8.23
CA ALA A 25 -10.85 13.92 8.59
C ALA A 25 -9.47 13.53 9.16
N LYS A 26 -8.93 12.39 8.76
CA LYS A 26 -7.68 11.85 9.29
C LYS A 26 -6.83 11.40 8.11
N HIS A 27 -5.68 12.04 7.98
CA HIS A 27 -4.68 11.78 6.96
C HIS A 27 -3.47 11.08 7.61
N TYR A 28 -2.55 10.58 6.78
CA TYR A 28 -1.25 10.15 7.32
C TYR A 28 -0.46 11.33 7.90
N CYS A 29 0.59 11.05 8.67
CA CYS A 29 1.42 12.10 9.26
C CYS A 29 2.49 12.58 8.28
N ASN A 30 2.94 13.83 8.43
CA ASN A 30 4.19 14.30 7.83
C ASN A 30 5.39 13.50 8.40
N PHE A 31 6.46 13.38 7.62
CA PHE A 31 7.71 12.70 7.97
C PHE A 31 7.50 11.26 8.47
N GLN A 32 6.44 10.61 8.03
CA GLN A 32 6.13 9.25 8.44
C GLN A 32 6.92 8.29 7.58
N LYS A 33 7.50 7.28 8.23
CA LYS A 33 8.00 6.08 7.56
C LYS A 33 7.38 4.86 8.22
N THR A 34 6.77 4.00 7.42
CA THR A 34 6.11 2.79 7.94
C THR A 34 6.46 1.62 7.03
N THR A 35 6.96 0.54 7.64
CA THR A 35 7.26 -0.70 6.93
C THR A 35 6.36 -1.80 7.46
N VAL A 36 5.65 -2.47 6.57
CA VAL A 36 4.80 -3.63 6.87
C VAL A 36 5.41 -4.84 6.18
N ALA A 37 5.80 -5.84 6.96
CA ALA A 37 6.29 -7.11 6.43
C ALA A 37 5.10 -7.99 6.02
N LEU A 38 5.14 -8.53 4.81
CA LEU A 38 4.23 -9.56 4.32
C LEU A 38 4.95 -10.91 4.46
N ASN A 39 4.43 -11.73 5.36
CA ASN A 39 4.96 -13.07 5.58
C ASN A 39 3.99 -14.09 5.00
N ARG A 40 4.54 -15.10 4.33
CA ARG A 40 3.78 -16.27 3.91
C ARG A 40 3.29 -17.02 5.14
N ASP A 41 2.01 -17.39 5.16
CA ASP A 41 1.51 -18.31 6.17
C ASP A 41 2.21 -19.67 6.04
N LYS A 42 2.46 -20.35 7.16
CA LYS A 42 3.18 -21.64 7.17
C LYS A 42 2.44 -22.71 6.36
N ASP A 43 1.13 -22.57 6.26
CA ASP A 43 0.26 -23.50 5.56
C ASP A 43 0.16 -23.22 4.05
N VAL A 44 0.71 -22.10 3.58
CA VAL A 44 0.75 -21.75 2.15
C VAL A 44 2.02 -22.34 1.52
N PRO A 45 1.91 -23.18 0.46
CA PRO A 45 3.07 -23.74 -0.23
C PRO A 45 4.01 -22.68 -0.79
N GLN A 46 5.30 -22.99 -0.82
CA GLN A 46 6.29 -22.14 -1.49
C GLN A 46 5.98 -22.01 -2.99
N GLY A 47 6.18 -20.80 -3.54
CA GLY A 47 5.81 -20.46 -4.91
C GLY A 47 4.32 -20.20 -5.13
N THR A 48 3.50 -20.15 -4.06
CA THR A 48 2.12 -19.68 -4.17
C THR A 48 2.11 -18.15 -4.21
N PRO A 49 1.62 -17.52 -5.29
CA PRO A 49 1.60 -16.08 -5.39
C PRO A 49 0.58 -15.45 -4.45
N LEU A 50 0.88 -14.23 -4.01
CA LEU A 50 -0.03 -13.35 -3.27
C LEU A 50 -0.41 -12.16 -4.13
N CYS A 51 -1.71 -11.98 -4.38
CA CYS A 51 -2.22 -10.84 -5.14
C CYS A 51 -2.64 -9.71 -4.20
N LEU A 52 -2.09 -8.52 -4.44
CA LEU A 52 -2.37 -7.31 -3.68
C LEU A 52 -3.21 -6.37 -4.53
N THR A 53 -4.48 -6.16 -4.18
CA THR A 53 -5.31 -5.11 -4.79
C THR A 53 -5.18 -3.83 -3.97
N VAL A 54 -4.65 -2.77 -4.57
CA VAL A 54 -4.29 -1.53 -3.85
C VAL A 54 -5.14 -0.33 -4.26
N TYR A 55 -5.31 0.57 -3.31
CA TYR A 55 -6.00 1.84 -3.44
C TYR A 55 -5.19 2.89 -2.68
N TYR A 56 -4.96 4.05 -3.26
CA TYR A 56 -4.16 5.07 -2.63
C TYR A 56 -4.51 6.49 -3.06
N ASP A 57 -4.28 7.42 -2.13
CA ASP A 57 -4.34 8.86 -2.31
C ASP A 57 -3.21 9.49 -1.50
N LEU A 58 -2.17 9.93 -2.22
CA LEU A 58 -0.88 10.36 -1.72
C LEU A 58 -0.48 11.66 -2.42
N GLU A 59 0.41 12.45 -1.82
CA GLU A 59 1.00 13.58 -2.54
C GLU A 59 1.83 13.08 -3.72
N ALA A 60 1.48 13.55 -4.93
CA ALA A 60 2.14 13.15 -6.15
C ALA A 60 3.63 13.54 -6.15
N GLU A 61 4.48 12.58 -6.48
CA GLU A 61 5.93 12.71 -6.62
C GLU A 61 6.69 13.06 -5.31
N ARG A 62 5.99 13.10 -4.18
CA ARG A 62 6.54 13.44 -2.85
C ARG A 62 6.39 12.30 -1.86
N ASP A 63 5.18 11.75 -1.80
CA ASP A 63 4.84 10.64 -0.92
C ASP A 63 4.74 9.35 -1.72
N TYR A 64 5.21 8.27 -1.12
CA TYR A 64 5.38 7.00 -1.82
C TYR A 64 4.94 5.81 -1.00
N VAL A 65 4.34 4.84 -1.70
CA VAL A 65 4.26 3.46 -1.25
C VAL A 65 5.08 2.61 -2.20
N LYS A 66 6.06 1.89 -1.67
CA LYS A 66 6.85 0.92 -2.42
C LYS A 66 6.50 -0.48 -1.97
N ILE A 67 6.20 -1.35 -2.93
CA ILE A 67 5.94 -2.77 -2.69
C ILE A 67 7.14 -3.54 -3.19
N PHE A 68 7.68 -4.40 -2.34
CA PHE A 68 8.81 -5.26 -2.65
C PHE A 68 8.45 -6.73 -2.53
N SER A 69 9.07 -7.55 -3.37
CA SER A 69 9.00 -9.02 -3.33
C SER A 69 10.29 -9.59 -2.73
N GLY A 70 10.16 -10.67 -1.95
CA GLY A 70 11.26 -11.34 -1.25
C GLY A 70 11.14 -11.24 0.28
N ASP A 71 11.97 -11.99 1.02
CA ASP A 71 11.89 -12.05 2.48
C ASP A 71 12.14 -10.67 3.12
N ALA A 72 11.17 -10.17 3.89
CA ALA A 72 11.26 -8.90 4.60
C ALA A 72 12.37 -8.86 5.67
N LYS A 73 12.90 -10.03 6.07
CA LYS A 73 14.06 -10.14 6.97
C LYS A 73 15.39 -9.87 6.26
N GLU A 74 15.40 -9.92 4.93
CA GLU A 74 16.56 -9.67 4.08
C GLU A 74 16.26 -8.50 3.11
N PRO A 75 16.01 -7.28 3.62
CA PRO A 75 15.54 -6.14 2.83
C PRO A 75 16.46 -5.78 1.65
N GLU A 76 17.76 -6.03 1.77
CA GLU A 76 18.76 -5.81 0.72
C GLU A 76 18.63 -6.77 -0.47
N LYS A 77 17.94 -7.91 -0.29
CA LYS A 77 17.68 -8.89 -1.35
C LYS A 77 16.29 -8.75 -1.96
N GLN A 78 15.44 -7.90 -1.38
CA GLN A 78 14.10 -7.67 -1.90
C GLN A 78 14.16 -6.90 -3.23
N GLN A 79 13.26 -7.24 -4.15
CA GLN A 79 13.13 -6.58 -5.45
C GLN A 79 11.92 -5.64 -5.44
N LEU A 80 12.10 -4.42 -5.95
CA LEU A 80 11.01 -3.47 -6.10
C LEU A 80 10.03 -3.98 -7.16
N VAL A 81 8.77 -4.16 -6.76
CA VAL A 81 7.67 -4.53 -7.66
C VAL A 81 7.04 -3.27 -8.25
N VAL A 82 6.70 -2.32 -7.39
CA VAL A 82 6.08 -1.05 -7.80
C VAL A 82 6.39 0.06 -6.80
N SER A 83 6.45 1.30 -7.31
CA SER A 83 6.52 2.54 -6.53
C SER A 83 5.31 3.40 -6.89
N LEU A 84 4.40 3.57 -5.94
CA LEU A 84 3.10 4.24 -6.10
C LEU A 84 3.19 5.65 -5.50
N THR A 85 2.58 6.63 -6.16
CA THR A 85 2.46 8.03 -5.73
C THR A 85 1.26 8.67 -6.44
N GLY A 86 0.77 9.81 -5.95
CA GLY A 86 -0.44 10.43 -6.47
C GLY A 86 -1.70 9.68 -6.02
N ARG A 87 -2.69 9.55 -6.91
CA ARG A 87 -3.99 8.96 -6.58
C ARG A 87 -4.39 7.88 -7.58
N ASP A 88 -4.71 6.68 -7.07
CA ASP A 88 -5.41 5.63 -7.79
C ASP A 88 -6.41 4.94 -6.86
N VAL A 89 -7.68 5.04 -7.20
CA VAL A 89 -8.79 4.44 -6.47
C VAL A 89 -9.55 3.41 -7.30
N SER A 90 -8.97 2.98 -8.42
CA SER A 90 -9.54 1.99 -9.34
C SER A 90 -9.27 0.54 -8.92
N GLY A 91 -8.25 0.29 -8.09
CA GLY A 91 -7.97 -1.05 -7.56
C GLY A 91 -6.92 -1.83 -8.36
N SER A 92 -5.80 -1.19 -8.71
CA SER A 92 -4.66 -1.86 -9.36
C SER A 92 -4.20 -3.10 -8.58
N THR A 93 -3.84 -4.18 -9.28
CA THR A 93 -3.42 -5.45 -8.67
C THR A 93 -1.96 -5.77 -8.98
N PHE A 94 -1.21 -6.20 -7.96
CA PHE A 94 0.20 -6.59 -8.04
C PHE A 94 0.40 -7.99 -7.47
N GLU A 95 1.30 -8.78 -8.05
CA GLU A 95 1.59 -10.14 -7.61
C GLU A 95 2.94 -10.22 -6.87
N LEU A 96 2.97 -10.94 -5.76
CA LEU A 96 4.18 -11.36 -5.06
C LEU A 96 4.35 -12.89 -5.20
N PRO A 97 5.27 -13.39 -6.05
CA PRO A 97 5.34 -14.81 -6.42
C PRO A 97 5.50 -15.81 -5.26
N ASP A 98 6.17 -15.42 -4.18
CA ASP A 98 6.44 -16.29 -3.03
C ASP A 98 5.59 -15.94 -1.79
N ALA A 99 4.59 -15.06 -1.94
CA ALA A 99 3.81 -14.49 -0.83
C ALA A 99 4.68 -13.88 0.29
N LEU A 100 5.89 -13.43 -0.08
CA LEU A 100 6.85 -12.75 0.79
C LEU A 100 7.14 -11.37 0.21
N GLY A 101 7.14 -10.37 1.06
CA GLY A 101 7.41 -9.02 0.63
C GLY A 101 7.38 -7.99 1.74
N SER A 102 7.51 -6.74 1.35
CA SER A 102 7.30 -5.61 2.25
C SER A 102 6.54 -4.49 1.55
N ILE A 103 5.74 -3.77 2.31
CA ILE A 103 5.10 -2.52 1.89
C ILE A 103 5.77 -1.41 2.71
N VAL A 104 6.37 -0.45 2.03
CA VAL A 104 7.09 0.68 2.64
C VAL A 104 6.41 1.97 2.25
N PHE A 105 5.81 2.64 3.22
CA PHE A 105 5.25 3.98 3.10
C PHE A 105 6.24 5.03 3.59
N SER A 106 6.33 6.15 2.88
CA SER A 106 7.08 7.33 3.28
C SER A 106 6.37 8.62 2.88
N SER A 107 6.33 9.60 3.78
CA SER A 107 5.85 10.97 3.51
C SER A 107 6.86 12.07 3.82
N ASP A 108 6.67 13.25 3.21
CA ASP A 108 7.51 14.45 3.38
C ASP A 108 7.02 15.42 4.49
N GLU A 109 7.52 16.66 4.51
CA GLU A 109 7.21 17.64 5.55
C GLU A 109 5.78 18.21 5.56
N LYS A 110 5.00 18.05 4.49
CA LYS A 110 3.71 18.74 4.30
C LYS A 110 2.73 17.93 3.46
N ASN A 111 1.56 18.51 3.23
CA ASN A 111 0.53 18.02 2.31
C ASN A 111 0.18 16.53 2.48
N VAL A 112 -0.68 16.25 3.45
CA VAL A 112 -1.13 14.88 3.73
C VAL A 112 -2.47 14.61 3.09
N PHE A 113 -2.62 13.37 2.62
CA PHE A 113 -3.79 12.85 1.93
C PHE A 113 -4.33 11.62 2.66
N ASP A 114 -5.28 10.91 2.06
CA ASP A 114 -6.02 9.87 2.78
C ASP A 114 -5.23 8.58 3.02
N GLY A 115 -4.20 8.30 2.21
CA GLY A 115 -3.24 7.23 2.45
C GLY A 115 -3.34 6.05 1.50
N PHE A 116 -3.10 4.84 2.01
CA PHE A 116 -2.90 3.61 1.24
C PHE A 116 -3.64 2.43 1.88
N HIS A 117 -4.31 1.64 1.05
CA HIS A 117 -5.01 0.42 1.44
C HIS A 117 -4.68 -0.71 0.46
N ALA A 118 -4.32 -1.88 0.99
CA ALA A 118 -4.14 -3.11 0.22
C ALA A 118 -5.06 -4.22 0.74
N LYS A 119 -5.80 -4.84 -0.18
CA LYS A 119 -6.48 -6.12 0.03
C LYS A 119 -5.55 -7.24 -0.40
N ILE A 120 -5.45 -8.25 0.46
CA ILE A 120 -4.57 -9.43 0.35
C ILE A 120 -5.48 -10.64 0.35
#